data_AF-A0A6N2AMA1-F1
#
_entry.id   AF-A0A6N2AMA1-F1
#
_cell.length_a   1.000
_cell.length_b   1.000
_cell.length_c   1.000
_cell.angle_alpha   90.00
_cell.angle_beta   90.00
_cell.angle_gamma   90.00
#
_symmetry.space_group_name_H-M   'P 1'
#
loop_
_entity.id
_entity.type
_entity.pdbx_description
1 polymer ?
#
loop_
_entity_poly.entity_id
_entity_poly.type
_entity_poly.pdbx_seq_one_letter_code
_entity_poly.pdbx_strand_id
1 'polypeptide(L)'
;MEGLNSMMRTFQKIWITGFPMNNRMGEGKDICHLLYVDDTIIFCEPTVDQIRFIRLILILFESASGLRVNWGKSNLFQVLEVPQVLSLANILGCRIEKLPTTYLGMPLVYKHKALEIWDGIIEKIERKLAKWKAKYLPMGGNKEGKDYCLVKWETVLLSKKDRGLGIRNLRLQNESLLLKWLWRYINEDKALWKEVIVSKYGEASPWCTEMEIDTYGVGVWRTIRN
;
A
#
# COMPACT_ATOMS: atom_id res chain seq x y z
N MET A 1 6.23 -5.52 -17.32
CA MET A 1 6.68 -4.66 -16.20
C MET A 1 8.10 -4.93 -15.75
N GLU A 2 8.58 -6.17 -15.76
CA GLU A 2 9.96 -6.48 -15.36
C GLU A 2 11.01 -5.70 -16.17
N GLY A 3 10.75 -5.44 -17.45
CA GLY A 3 11.60 -4.58 -18.28
C GLY A 3 11.76 -3.15 -17.72
N LEU A 4 10.66 -2.47 -17.37
CA LEU A 4 10.71 -1.14 -16.75
C LEU A 4 11.42 -1.20 -15.39
N ASN A 5 11.13 -2.22 -14.57
CA ASN A 5 11.82 -2.43 -13.29
C ASN A 5 13.34 -2.58 -13.48
N SER A 6 13.77 -3.34 -14.49
CA SER A 6 15.18 -3.56 -14.81
C SER A 6 15.86 -2.26 -15.30
N MET A 7 15.20 -1.51 -16.20
CA MET A 7 15.69 -0.20 -16.65
C MET A 7 15.85 0.76 -15.47
N MET A 8 14.79 0.95 -14.67
CA MET A 8 14.83 1.85 -13.52
C MET A 8 15.92 1.46 -12.51
N ARG A 9 16.09 0.17 -12.20
CA ARG A 9 17.17 -0.31 -11.31
C ARG A 9 18.57 -0.07 -11.87
N THR A 10 18.72 -0.07 -13.20
CA THR A 10 20.00 0.20 -13.86
C THR A 10 20.35 1.69 -13.77
N PHE A 11 19.38 2.56 -14.04
CA PHE A 11 19.58 4.01 -14.00
C PHE A 11 19.61 4.60 -12.59
N GLN A 12 18.95 3.98 -11.63
CA GLN A 12 18.99 4.37 -10.21
C GLN A 12 20.43 4.49 -9.68
N LYS A 13 21.33 3.59 -10.08
CA LYS A 13 22.71 3.58 -9.59
C LYS A 13 23.55 4.77 -10.07
N ILE A 14 23.03 5.57 -11.02
CA ILE A 14 23.86 6.54 -11.75
C ILE A 14 23.17 7.92 -11.88
N TRP A 15 21.84 7.99 -12.07
CA TRP A 15 21.17 9.23 -12.50
C TRP A 15 19.89 9.61 -11.74
N ILE A 16 19.32 8.71 -10.93
CA ILE A 16 18.06 8.96 -10.20
C ILE A 16 18.32 8.75 -8.72
N THR A 17 18.23 9.82 -7.94
CA THR A 17 18.15 9.72 -6.48
C THR A 17 16.69 9.53 -6.09
N GLY A 18 16.46 8.52 -5.26
CA GLY A 18 15.11 8.14 -4.82
C GLY A 18 14.78 8.70 -3.46
N PHE A 19 13.77 8.11 -2.83
CA PHE A 19 13.53 8.35 -1.42
C PHE A 19 14.60 7.62 -0.59
N PRO A 20 15.43 8.34 0.20
CA PRO A 20 16.50 7.71 0.97
C PRO A 20 15.91 6.93 2.14
N MET A 21 16.23 5.65 2.20
CA MET A 21 15.86 4.80 3.33
C MET A 21 17.10 4.48 4.14
N ASN A 22 17.36 5.33 5.13
CA ASN A 22 18.47 5.15 6.06
C ASN A 22 18.14 4.02 7.02
N ASN A 23 19.04 3.02 7.11
CA ASN A 23 18.99 2.06 8.21
C ASN A 23 19.62 2.66 9.48
N ARG A 24 19.46 1.97 10.62
CA ARG A 24 20.06 2.39 11.91
C ARG A 24 21.59 2.52 11.87
N MET A 25 22.26 1.92 10.88
CA MET A 25 23.71 1.93 10.68
C MET A 25 24.18 3.01 9.69
N GLY A 26 23.28 3.81 9.11
CA GLY A 26 23.62 4.85 8.14
C GLY A 26 23.89 4.36 6.71
N GLU A 27 23.77 3.05 6.44
CA GLU A 27 23.79 2.52 5.08
C GLU A 27 22.38 2.68 4.47
N GLY A 28 22.22 3.74 3.69
CA GLY A 28 20.96 4.07 3.03
C GLY A 28 20.82 3.37 1.68
N LYS A 29 19.61 2.86 1.40
CA LYS A 29 19.21 2.45 0.05
C LYS A 29 18.09 3.37 -0.43
N ASP A 30 18.26 3.91 -1.63
CA ASP A 30 17.22 4.75 -2.22
C ASP A 30 16.10 3.89 -2.81
N ILE A 31 14.86 4.35 -2.67
CA ILE A 31 13.71 3.75 -3.35
C ILE A 31 13.26 4.72 -4.44
N CYS A 32 13.46 4.35 -5.70
CA CYS A 32 13.11 5.20 -6.84
C CYS A 32 11.74 4.87 -7.45
N HIS A 33 11.20 3.66 -7.26
CA HIS A 33 9.94 3.30 -7.90
C HIS A 33 9.20 2.14 -7.19
N LEU A 34 7.88 2.15 -7.34
CA LEU A 34 6.96 1.07 -6.96
C LEU A 34 6.11 0.71 -8.17
N LEU A 35 5.96 -0.58 -8.44
CA LEU A 35 5.23 -1.09 -9.60
C LEU A 35 4.15 -2.05 -9.14
N TYR A 36 2.92 -1.84 -9.62
CA TYR A 36 1.82 -2.76 -9.46
C TYR A 36 1.01 -2.83 -10.77
N VAL A 37 1.19 -3.92 -11.53
CA VAL A 37 0.54 -4.11 -12.84
C VAL A 37 0.80 -2.93 -13.77
N ASP A 38 -0.16 -2.03 -14.00
CA ASP A 38 -0.05 -0.82 -14.82
C ASP A 38 0.16 0.45 -13.99
N ASP A 39 -0.10 0.39 -12.68
CA ASP A 39 0.09 1.48 -11.75
C ASP A 39 1.56 1.57 -11.31
N THR A 40 2.19 2.71 -11.58
CA THR A 40 3.61 2.96 -11.29
C THR A 40 3.77 4.26 -10.52
N ILE A 41 4.47 4.22 -9.39
CA ILE A 41 4.93 5.39 -8.66
C ILE A 41 6.44 5.51 -8.86
N ILE A 42 6.91 6.71 -9.18
CA ILE A 42 8.33 7.04 -9.28
C ILE A 42 8.63 8.14 -8.26
N PHE A 43 9.66 7.93 -7.46
CA PHE A 43 10.21 8.90 -6.53
C PHE A 43 11.49 9.47 -7.12
N CYS A 44 11.60 10.79 -7.11
CA CYS A 44 12.77 11.51 -7.57
C CYS A 44 12.89 12.85 -6.85
N GLU A 45 14.09 13.42 -6.87
CA GLU A 45 14.30 14.80 -6.45
C GLU A 45 13.72 15.78 -7.47
N PRO A 46 13.38 17.01 -7.04
CA PRO A 46 12.80 18.02 -7.90
C PRO A 46 13.84 18.72 -8.81
N THR A 47 14.69 17.94 -9.47
CA THR A 47 15.73 18.43 -10.37
C THR A 47 15.29 18.24 -11.82
N VAL A 48 15.48 19.28 -12.64
CA VAL A 48 15.15 19.28 -14.08
C VAL A 48 15.76 18.09 -14.81
N ASP A 49 17.02 17.76 -14.50
CA ASP A 49 17.73 16.65 -15.14
C ASP A 49 17.13 15.29 -14.81
N GLN A 50 16.78 15.03 -13.54
CA GLN A 50 16.13 13.77 -13.17
C GLN A 50 14.79 13.57 -13.87
N ILE A 51 13.97 14.63 -13.96
CA ILE A 51 12.69 14.59 -14.66
C ILE A 51 12.89 14.32 -16.17
N ARG A 52 13.93 14.89 -16.79
CA ARG A 52 14.29 14.58 -18.19
C ARG A 52 14.71 13.12 -18.36
N PHE A 53 15.51 12.58 -17.44
CA PHE A 53 15.90 11.17 -17.47
C PHE A 53 14.71 10.23 -17.31
N ILE A 54 13.79 10.52 -16.39
CA ILE A 54 12.57 9.73 -16.21
C ILE A 54 11.73 9.75 -17.50
N ARG A 55 11.54 10.93 -18.11
CA ARG A 55 10.85 11.03 -19.40
C ARG A 55 11.53 10.19 -20.49
N LEU A 56 12.87 10.26 -20.58
CA LEU A 56 13.63 9.48 -21.55
C LEU A 56 13.46 7.98 -21.33
N ILE A 57 13.55 7.51 -20.08
CA ILE A 57 13.35 6.09 -19.73
C ILE A 57 11.96 5.62 -20.13
N LEU A 58 10.93 6.42 -19.87
CA LEU A 58 9.55 6.10 -20.24
C LEU A 58 9.37 6.03 -21.76
N ILE A 59 9.93 6.96 -22.52
CA ILE A 59 9.89 6.93 -24.00
C ILE A 59 10.65 5.72 -24.56
N LEU A 60 11.83 5.40 -24.01
CA LEU A 60 12.60 4.21 -24.40
C LEU A 60 11.84 2.91 -24.06
N PHE A 61 11.12 2.90 -22.93
CA PHE A 61 10.28 1.78 -22.58
C PHE A 61 9.08 1.64 -23.53
N GLU A 62 8.43 2.74 -23.92
CA GLU A 62 7.36 2.71 -24.93
C GLU A 62 7.86 2.12 -26.26
N SER A 63 9.02 2.58 -26.73
CA SER A 63 9.60 2.12 -28.00
C SER A 63 10.03 0.65 -27.95
N ALA A 64 10.61 0.19 -26.84
CA ALA A 64 11.08 -1.19 -26.69
C ALA A 64 9.95 -2.19 -26.41
N SER A 65 8.91 -1.79 -25.66
CA SER A 65 7.83 -2.69 -25.25
C SER A 65 6.61 -2.67 -26.17
N GLY A 66 6.46 -1.63 -26.99
CA GLY A 66 5.24 -1.38 -27.77
C GLY A 66 4.04 -0.89 -26.95
N LEU A 67 4.21 -0.68 -25.63
CA LEU A 67 3.20 -0.07 -24.77
C LEU A 67 3.24 1.45 -24.89
N ARG A 68 2.16 2.11 -24.44
CA ARG A 68 2.08 3.58 -24.39
C ARG A 68 1.79 4.05 -22.97
N VAL A 69 2.61 4.96 -22.47
CA VAL A 69 2.41 5.67 -21.22
C VAL A 69 1.25 6.64 -21.40
N ASN A 70 0.28 6.56 -20.49
CA ASN A 70 -0.84 7.48 -20.48
C ASN A 70 -0.49 8.76 -19.72
N TRP A 71 0.14 9.71 -20.42
CA TRP A 71 0.52 11.01 -19.86
C TRP A 71 -0.68 11.81 -19.31
N GLY A 72 -1.88 11.62 -19.88
CA GLY A 72 -3.11 12.28 -19.40
C GLY A 72 -3.66 11.73 -18.08
N LYS A 73 -3.30 10.50 -17.72
CA LYS A 73 -3.58 9.90 -16.40
C LYS A 73 -2.39 9.98 -15.43
N SER A 74 -1.22 10.39 -15.92
CA SER A 74 -0.01 10.49 -15.13
C SER A 74 0.03 11.84 -14.41
N ASN A 75 0.25 11.79 -13.10
CA ASN A 75 0.20 12.97 -12.23
C ASN A 75 1.53 13.15 -11.52
N LEU A 76 1.97 14.40 -11.38
CA LEU A 76 3.11 14.81 -10.60
C LEU A 76 2.62 15.30 -9.24
N PHE A 77 3.08 14.66 -8.17
CA PHE A 77 2.77 15.04 -6.80
C PHE A 77 3.98 15.71 -6.17
N GLN A 78 3.80 16.94 -5.70
CA GLN A 78 4.82 17.57 -4.86
C GLN A 78 4.75 16.99 -3.45
N VAL A 79 5.90 16.58 -2.92
CA VAL A 79 6.06 16.22 -1.51
C VAL A 79 6.84 17.37 -0.88
N LEU A 80 6.20 18.10 0.04
CA LEU A 80 6.70 19.37 0.60
C LEU A 80 6.65 20.54 -0.41
N GLU A 81 7.29 21.66 -0.05
CA GLU A 81 7.43 22.81 -0.93
C GLU A 81 8.57 22.57 -1.91
N VAL A 82 8.22 22.61 -3.19
CA VAL A 82 9.16 22.48 -4.29
C VAL A 82 9.06 23.74 -5.15
N PRO A 83 10.17 24.46 -5.38
CA PRO A 83 10.17 25.60 -6.30
C PRO A 83 9.92 25.11 -7.73
N GLN A 84 9.11 25.85 -8.49
CA GLN A 84 8.94 25.65 -9.95
C GLN A 84 8.37 24.29 -10.39
N VAL A 85 7.51 23.63 -9.61
CA VAL A 85 6.85 22.35 -9.97
C VAL A 85 6.18 22.39 -11.35
N LEU A 86 5.63 23.54 -11.74
CA LEU A 86 5.01 23.73 -13.06
C LEU A 86 5.98 23.47 -14.22
N SER A 87 7.24 23.90 -14.08
CA SER A 87 8.25 23.65 -15.10
C SER A 87 8.57 22.15 -15.22
N LEU A 88 8.67 21.45 -14.08
CA LEU A 88 8.92 20.01 -14.02
C LEU A 88 7.75 19.21 -14.62
N ALA A 89 6.53 19.59 -14.29
CA ALA A 89 5.31 18.98 -14.82
C ALA A 89 5.22 19.15 -16.35
N ASN A 90 5.59 20.32 -16.87
CA ASN A 90 5.62 20.57 -18.32
C ASN A 90 6.67 19.72 -19.05
N ILE A 91 7.84 19.51 -18.43
CA ILE A 91 8.86 18.62 -19.00
C ILE A 91 8.33 17.18 -19.06
N LEU A 92 7.72 16.69 -17.98
CA LEU A 92 7.17 15.34 -17.94
C LEU A 92 5.93 15.20 -18.85
N GLY A 93 5.15 16.27 -19.03
CA GLY A 93 3.87 16.26 -19.73
C GLY A 93 2.70 15.80 -18.87
N CYS A 94 2.78 16.00 -17.56
CA CYS A 94 1.81 15.50 -16.58
C CYS A 94 1.07 16.63 -15.87
N ARG A 95 -0.07 16.30 -15.25
CA ARG A 95 -0.81 17.26 -14.41
C ARG A 95 -0.21 17.33 -13.02
N ILE A 96 -0.32 18.49 -12.37
CA ILE A 96 0.07 18.64 -10.98
C ILE A 96 -1.13 18.34 -10.10
N GLU A 97 -0.97 17.41 -9.17
CA GLU A 97 -1.96 17.12 -8.15
C GLU A 97 -1.36 17.29 -6.76
N LYS A 98 -2.23 17.49 -5.76
CA LYS A 98 -1.86 17.63 -4.36
C LYS A 98 -2.23 16.35 -3.62
N LEU A 99 -1.38 15.93 -2.68
CA LEU A 99 -1.75 14.93 -1.69
C LEU A 99 -2.77 15.53 -0.70
N PRO A 100 -3.72 14.74 -0.18
CA PRO A 100 -3.82 13.28 -0.25
C PRO A 100 -4.45 12.74 -1.54
N THR A 101 -3.96 11.61 -2.05
CA THR A 101 -4.52 10.87 -3.20
C THR A 101 -4.74 9.40 -2.86
N THR A 102 -5.40 8.63 -3.72
CA THR A 102 -5.58 7.18 -3.52
C THR A 102 -4.72 6.37 -4.48
N TYR A 103 -3.95 5.43 -3.97
CA TYR A 103 -3.17 4.47 -4.74
C TYR A 103 -3.54 3.05 -4.33
N LEU A 104 -3.95 2.21 -5.30
CA LEU A 104 -4.45 0.85 -5.05
C LEU A 104 -5.56 0.78 -3.99
N GLY A 105 -6.39 1.82 -3.92
CA GLY A 105 -7.48 1.93 -2.94
C GLY A 105 -7.05 2.36 -1.53
N MET A 106 -5.75 2.63 -1.32
CA MET A 106 -5.20 3.14 -0.07
C MET A 106 -4.87 4.64 -0.19
N PRO A 107 -5.21 5.45 0.81
CA PRO A 107 -4.87 6.87 0.81
C PRO A 107 -3.37 7.08 1.03
N LEU A 108 -2.72 7.82 0.12
CA LEU A 108 -1.37 8.34 0.23
C LEU A 108 -1.45 9.73 0.88
N VAL A 109 -0.92 9.87 2.09
CA VAL A 109 -1.05 11.10 2.89
C VAL A 109 0.26 11.44 3.61
N TYR A 110 0.50 12.72 3.87
CA TYR A 110 1.66 13.21 4.63
C TYR A 110 1.68 12.73 6.10
N LYS A 111 0.51 12.52 6.71
CA LYS A 111 0.35 12.15 8.12
C LYS A 111 -0.46 10.85 8.25
N HIS A 112 0.20 9.71 8.30
CA HIS A 112 -0.45 8.38 8.37
C HIS A 112 -1.30 8.12 9.64
N LYS A 113 -1.23 8.99 10.66
CA LYS A 113 -1.94 8.83 11.95
C LYS A 113 -3.27 9.60 12.06
N ALA A 114 -3.63 10.42 11.07
CA ALA A 114 -4.89 11.16 11.15
C ALA A 114 -6.08 10.19 10.94
N LEU A 115 -7.01 10.16 11.90
CA LEU A 115 -8.18 9.27 11.86
C LEU A 115 -9.08 9.54 10.66
N GLU A 116 -9.20 10.81 10.26
CA GLU A 116 -9.98 11.29 9.11
C GLU A 116 -9.63 10.58 7.78
N ILE A 117 -8.40 10.05 7.67
CA ILE A 117 -7.93 9.33 6.49
C ILE A 117 -8.64 7.98 6.34
N TRP A 118 -9.04 7.38 7.46
CA TRP A 118 -9.61 6.03 7.51
C TRP A 118 -11.13 6.02 7.38
N ASP A 119 -11.80 7.16 7.56
CA ASP A 119 -13.26 7.27 7.50
C ASP A 119 -13.81 6.75 6.16
N GLY A 120 -13.20 7.11 5.04
CA GLY A 120 -13.63 6.62 3.72
C GLY A 120 -13.49 5.10 3.53
N ILE A 121 -12.57 4.44 4.25
CA ILE A 121 -12.45 2.98 4.28
C ILE A 121 -13.52 2.38 5.20
N ILE A 122 -13.72 2.98 6.37
CA ILE A 122 -14.75 2.58 7.35
C ILE A 122 -16.13 2.64 6.69
N GLU A 123 -16.50 3.76 6.06
CA GLU A 123 -17.77 3.92 5.34
C GLU A 123 -17.95 2.88 4.21
N LYS A 124 -16.87 2.48 3.51
CA LYS A 124 -16.94 1.41 2.50
C LYS A 124 -17.24 0.06 3.15
N ILE A 125 -16.67 -0.22 4.31
CA ILE A 125 -16.94 -1.44 5.08
C ILE A 125 -18.37 -1.41 5.61
N GLU A 126 -18.79 -0.30 6.23
CA GLU A 126 -20.15 -0.10 6.72
C GLU A 126 -21.19 -0.25 5.61
N ARG A 127 -20.99 0.35 4.43
CA ARG A 127 -21.91 0.15 3.28
C ARG A 127 -21.97 -1.31 2.81
N LYS A 128 -20.87 -2.06 2.89
CA LYS A 128 -20.88 -3.49 2.58
C LYS A 128 -21.64 -4.28 3.64
N LEU A 129 -21.50 -3.94 4.92
CA LEU A 129 -22.22 -4.54 6.03
C LEU A 129 -23.71 -4.17 6.03
N ALA A 130 -24.06 -2.93 5.72
CA ALA A 130 -25.43 -2.42 5.69
C ALA A 130 -26.31 -3.09 4.61
N LYS A 131 -25.70 -3.65 3.55
CA LYS A 131 -26.40 -4.48 2.57
C LYS A 131 -26.92 -5.80 3.16
N TRP A 132 -26.47 -6.19 4.35
CA TRP A 132 -26.95 -7.38 5.03
C TRP A 132 -28.26 -7.08 5.73
N LYS A 133 -29.36 -7.50 5.10
CA LYS A 133 -30.69 -7.38 5.68
C LYS A 133 -30.97 -8.55 6.62
N ALA A 134 -31.59 -8.25 7.76
CA ALA A 134 -32.10 -9.24 8.72
C ALA A 134 -32.99 -10.32 8.10
N LYS A 135 -33.59 -10.07 6.93
CA LYS A 135 -34.38 -11.03 6.15
C LYS A 135 -33.60 -12.30 5.74
N TYR A 136 -32.28 -12.28 5.72
CA TYR A 136 -31.43 -13.45 5.42
C TYR A 136 -30.98 -14.22 6.67
N LEU A 137 -31.34 -13.74 7.88
CA LEU A 137 -31.14 -14.49 9.12
C LEU A 137 -32.33 -15.45 9.30
N PRO A 138 -32.10 -16.73 9.64
CA PRO A 138 -33.19 -17.63 9.98
C PRO A 138 -33.97 -17.05 11.17
N MET A 139 -35.28 -16.91 11.04
CA MET A 139 -36.17 -16.53 12.14
C MET A 139 -36.18 -17.64 13.19
N GLY A 140 -35.33 -17.50 14.20
CA GLY A 140 -35.40 -18.27 15.43
C GLY A 140 -36.53 -17.76 16.30
N GLY A 141 -37.74 -18.26 16.07
CA GLY A 141 -38.84 -18.31 17.04
C GLY A 141 -39.29 -17.01 17.71
N ASN A 142 -40.17 -16.24 17.05
CA ASN A 142 -41.46 -15.80 17.59
C ASN A 142 -42.20 -14.99 16.52
N LYS A 143 -43.48 -15.32 16.29
CA LYS A 143 -44.33 -14.69 15.26
C LYS A 143 -45.06 -13.44 15.76
N GLU A 144 -44.73 -12.95 16.95
CA GLU A 144 -45.45 -11.87 17.60
C GLU A 144 -44.44 -10.80 18.04
N GLY A 145 -44.30 -9.76 17.22
CA GLY A 145 -43.47 -8.60 17.53
C GLY A 145 -42.37 -8.36 16.50
N LYS A 146 -42.14 -7.09 16.16
CA LYS A 146 -40.97 -6.64 15.39
C LYS A 146 -39.70 -6.80 16.25
N ASP A 147 -39.31 -8.03 16.54
CA ASP A 147 -38.10 -8.31 17.30
C ASP A 147 -36.94 -8.67 16.37
N TYR A 148 -35.81 -8.04 16.63
CA TYR A 148 -34.56 -8.30 15.93
C TYR A 148 -34.12 -9.75 16.23
N CYS A 149 -33.89 -10.55 15.19
CA CYS A 149 -33.34 -11.91 15.37
C CYS A 149 -31.89 -11.83 15.82
N LEU A 150 -31.66 -11.94 17.13
CA LEU A 150 -30.33 -12.07 17.72
C LEU A 150 -29.82 -13.49 17.44
N VAL A 151 -28.94 -13.63 16.46
CA VAL A 151 -28.22 -14.87 16.18
C VAL A 151 -26.86 -14.81 16.87
N LYS A 152 -26.48 -15.88 17.58
CA LYS A 152 -25.16 -16.00 18.20
C LYS A 152 -24.06 -15.80 17.17
N TRP A 153 -23.06 -14.99 17.51
CA TRP A 153 -21.99 -14.62 16.58
C TRP A 153 -21.24 -15.85 16.06
N GLU A 154 -21.07 -16.89 16.87
CA GLU A 154 -20.43 -18.13 16.44
C GLU A 154 -21.20 -18.81 15.30
N THR A 155 -22.53 -18.78 15.32
CA THR A 155 -23.39 -19.33 14.25
C THR A 155 -23.31 -18.48 12.98
N VAL A 156 -23.18 -17.16 13.12
CA VAL A 156 -23.01 -16.21 12.01
C VAL A 156 -21.73 -16.51 11.21
N LEU A 157 -20.67 -16.96 11.91
CA LEU A 157 -19.37 -17.26 11.32
C LEU A 157 -19.31 -18.61 10.58
N LEU A 158 -20.24 -19.53 10.85
CA LEU A 158 -20.29 -20.83 10.18
C LEU A 158 -20.56 -20.69 8.68
N SER A 159 -20.13 -21.68 7.90
CA SER A 159 -20.37 -21.68 6.45
C SER A 159 -21.87 -21.74 6.14
N LYS A 160 -22.27 -21.31 4.94
CA LYS A 160 -23.67 -21.46 4.49
C LYS A 160 -24.13 -22.92 4.45
N LYS A 161 -23.20 -23.87 4.29
CA LYS A 161 -23.50 -25.30 4.32
C LYS A 161 -23.86 -25.77 5.74
N ASP A 162 -23.24 -25.16 6.75
CA ASP A 162 -23.40 -25.48 8.17
C ASP A 162 -24.48 -24.61 8.85
N ARG A 163 -25.45 -24.11 8.08
CA ARG A 163 -26.54 -23.23 8.52
C ARG A 163 -26.08 -21.88 9.11
N GLY A 164 -24.84 -21.47 8.86
CA GLY A 164 -24.34 -20.13 9.18
C GLY A 164 -24.51 -19.12 8.04
N LEU A 165 -24.04 -17.90 8.26
CA LEU A 165 -24.10 -16.82 7.26
C LEU A 165 -22.88 -16.80 6.31
N GLY A 166 -21.87 -17.63 6.56
CA GLY A 166 -20.63 -17.68 5.80
C GLY A 166 -19.74 -16.46 6.03
N ILE A 167 -19.91 -15.78 7.15
CA ILE A 167 -19.13 -14.59 7.49
C ILE A 167 -17.79 -15.05 8.01
N ARG A 168 -16.71 -14.57 7.40
CA ARG A 168 -15.37 -14.96 7.83
C ARG A 168 -15.13 -14.43 9.23
N ASN A 169 -14.60 -15.29 10.10
CA ASN A 169 -14.09 -14.87 11.38
C ASN A 169 -12.89 -13.94 11.13
N LEU A 170 -13.09 -12.64 11.30
CA LEU A 170 -12.06 -11.64 11.04
C LEU A 170 -10.82 -11.83 11.92
N ARG A 171 -10.97 -12.41 13.13
CA ARG A 171 -9.85 -12.73 14.01
C ARG A 171 -8.97 -13.82 13.39
N LEU A 172 -9.56 -14.95 13.02
CA LEU A 172 -8.85 -16.05 12.36
C LEU A 172 -8.30 -15.63 10.99
N GLN A 173 -9.06 -14.81 10.25
CA GLN A 173 -8.59 -14.26 8.99
C GLN A 173 -7.39 -13.33 9.19
N ASN A 174 -7.42 -12.47 10.21
CA ASN A 174 -6.28 -11.62 10.55
C ASN A 174 -5.06 -12.44 10.97
N GLU A 175 -5.23 -13.42 11.86
CA GLU A 175 -4.16 -14.33 12.29
C GLU A 175 -3.55 -15.09 11.11
N SER A 176 -4.38 -15.64 10.22
CA SER A 176 -3.89 -16.31 9.00
C SER A 176 -3.15 -15.37 8.04
N LEU A 177 -3.59 -14.11 7.92
CA LEU A 177 -2.89 -13.10 7.13
C LEU A 177 -1.55 -12.72 7.75
N LEU A 178 -1.48 -12.58 9.08
CA LEU A 178 -0.22 -12.34 9.79
C LEU A 178 0.75 -13.51 9.59
N LEU A 179 0.28 -14.75 9.75
CA LEU A 179 1.09 -15.95 9.49
C LEU A 179 1.56 -16.01 8.03
N LYS A 180 0.72 -15.63 7.08
CA LYS A 180 1.12 -15.52 5.68
C LYS A 180 2.23 -14.48 5.50
N TRP A 181 2.14 -13.32 6.13
CA TRP A 181 3.18 -12.30 6.07
C TRP A 181 4.48 -12.77 6.72
N LEU A 182 4.41 -13.47 7.85
CA LEU A 182 5.56 -14.10 8.49
C LEU A 182 6.22 -15.12 7.54
N TRP A 183 5.43 -16.00 6.93
CA TRP A 183 5.92 -16.97 5.94
C TRP A 183 6.60 -16.28 4.75
N ARG A 184 6.03 -15.17 4.25
CA ARG A 184 6.66 -14.38 3.18
C ARG A 184 7.94 -13.71 3.64
N TYR A 185 8.01 -13.21 4.88
CA TYR A 185 9.21 -12.62 5.45
C TYR A 185 10.39 -13.60 5.42
N ILE A 186 10.12 -14.87 5.72
CA ILE A 186 11.15 -15.92 5.74
C ILE A 186 11.60 -16.29 4.33
N ASN A 187 10.68 -16.35 3.35
CA ASN A 187 10.97 -16.89 2.03
C ASN A 187 11.35 -15.84 0.97
N GLU A 188 10.97 -14.58 1.15
CA GLU A 188 11.14 -13.52 0.14
C GLU A 188 12.35 -12.61 0.45
N ASP A 189 13.56 -13.18 0.51
CA ASP A 189 14.78 -12.44 0.90
C ASP A 189 15.12 -11.21 0.05
N LYS A 190 14.78 -11.26 -1.24
CA LYS A 190 15.10 -10.18 -2.21
C LYS A 190 13.93 -9.23 -2.45
N ALA A 191 12.84 -9.34 -1.69
CA ALA A 191 11.67 -8.51 -1.91
C ALA A 191 11.87 -7.12 -1.28
N LEU A 192 11.54 -6.08 -2.06
CA LEU A 192 11.69 -4.69 -1.64
C LEU A 192 10.99 -4.40 -0.30
N TRP A 193 9.80 -4.98 -0.06
CA TRP A 193 9.08 -4.77 1.19
C TRP A 193 9.83 -5.35 2.40
N LYS A 194 10.51 -6.49 2.26
CA LYS A 194 11.32 -7.09 3.33
C LYS A 194 12.53 -6.20 3.60
N GLU A 195 13.23 -5.77 2.56
CA GLU A 195 14.34 -4.81 2.68
C GLU A 195 13.90 -3.52 3.40
N VAL A 196 12.73 -2.97 3.06
CA VAL A 196 12.14 -1.80 3.74
C VAL A 196 11.93 -2.04 5.23
N ILE A 197 11.35 -3.19 5.57
CA ILE A 197 11.11 -3.55 6.96
C ILE A 197 12.43 -3.73 7.71
N VAL A 198 13.40 -4.44 7.15
CA VAL A 198 14.71 -4.68 7.78
C VAL A 198 15.48 -3.37 7.96
N SER A 199 15.51 -2.49 6.94
CA SER A 199 16.16 -1.18 7.05
C SER A 199 15.54 -0.33 8.15
N LYS A 200 14.21 -0.32 8.27
CA LYS A 200 13.51 0.49 9.27
C LYS A 200 13.63 -0.08 10.69
N TYR A 201 13.32 -1.36 10.86
CA TYR A 201 13.15 -1.99 12.16
C TYR A 201 14.37 -2.77 12.65
N GLY A 202 15.36 -3.04 11.80
CA GLY A 202 16.45 -3.98 12.09
C GLY A 202 15.99 -5.44 12.02
N GLU A 203 16.95 -6.37 11.88
CA GLU A 203 16.70 -7.81 11.85
C GLU A 203 17.37 -8.49 13.05
N ALA A 204 16.56 -9.02 13.97
CA ALA A 204 17.06 -9.76 15.12
C ALA A 204 17.28 -11.24 14.78
N SER A 205 16.46 -11.78 13.88
CA SER A 205 16.55 -13.16 13.39
C SER A 205 15.80 -13.29 12.05
N PRO A 206 15.97 -14.39 11.29
CA PRO A 206 15.24 -14.61 10.03
C PRO A 206 13.71 -14.61 10.15
N TRP A 207 13.17 -14.64 11.37
CA TRP A 207 11.76 -14.72 11.69
C TRP A 207 11.22 -13.43 12.33
N CYS A 208 12.11 -12.52 12.75
CA CYS A 208 11.75 -11.40 13.62
C CYS A 208 12.57 -10.14 13.36
N THR A 209 11.90 -8.99 13.34
CA THR A 209 12.56 -7.68 13.42
C THR A 209 13.00 -7.37 14.85
N GLU A 210 13.93 -6.42 15.00
CA GLU A 210 14.19 -5.84 16.32
C GLU A 210 12.94 -5.11 16.84
N MET A 211 12.88 -4.88 18.16
CA MET A 211 11.82 -4.06 18.76
C MET A 211 12.14 -2.59 18.54
N GLU A 212 11.18 -1.83 17.99
CA GLU A 212 11.22 -0.37 18.03
C GLU A 212 10.92 0.11 19.46
N ILE A 213 11.89 0.82 20.06
CA ILE A 213 11.77 1.50 21.36
C ILE A 213 11.49 3.00 21.15
N ASP A 214 11.65 3.50 19.93
CA ASP A 214 11.47 4.92 19.61
C ASP A 214 10.01 5.36 19.64
N THR A 215 9.80 6.64 19.97
CA THR A 215 8.47 7.27 20.06
C THR A 215 8.02 7.94 18.76
N TYR A 216 8.95 8.22 17.84
CA TYR A 216 8.70 8.84 16.53
C TYR A 216 8.79 7.82 15.40
N GLY A 217 7.88 7.90 14.41
CA GLY A 217 7.90 7.01 13.24
C GLY A 217 7.29 5.61 13.42
N VAL A 218 6.85 5.28 14.65
CA VAL A 218 6.12 4.04 14.93
C VAL A 218 4.79 4.07 14.17
N GLY A 219 4.72 3.26 13.10
CA GLY A 219 3.50 3.02 12.35
C GLY A 219 2.55 2.13 13.14
N VAL A 220 1.50 1.63 12.48
CA VAL A 220 0.62 0.60 13.08
C VAL A 220 1.40 -0.69 13.38
N TRP A 221 2.52 -0.89 12.67
CA TRP A 221 3.45 -2.00 12.86
C TRP A 221 4.57 -1.62 13.84
N ARG A 222 4.70 -2.41 14.91
CA ARG A 222 5.78 -2.27 15.91
C ARG A 222 6.87 -3.33 15.74
N THR A 223 6.49 -4.53 15.35
CA THR A 223 7.39 -5.67 15.11
C THR A 223 6.74 -6.68 14.16
N ILE A 224 7.54 -7.51 13.50
CA ILE A 224 7.09 -8.80 12.92
C ILE A 224 7.46 -9.89 13.92
N ARG A 225 6.47 -10.41 14.66
CA ARG A 225 6.59 -11.55 15.59
C ARG A 225 5.26 -12.31 15.63
N ASN A 226 5.30 -13.58 16.02
CA ASN A 226 4.12 -14.32 16.47
C ASN A 226 3.85 -14.05 17.95
#